data_AF-A0A950BDI1-F1
#
_entry.id   AF-A0A950BDI1-F1
#
_cell.length_a   1.000
_cell.length_b   1.000
_cell.length_c   1.000
_cell.angle_alpha   90.00
_cell.angle_beta   90.00
_cell.angle_gamma   90.00
#
_symmetry.space_group_name_H-M   'P 1'
#
loop_
_entity.id
_entity.type
_entity.pdbx_description
1 polymer ?
#
loop_
_entity_poly.entity_id
_entity_poly.type
_entity_poly.pdbx_seq_one_letter_code
_entity_poly.pdbx_strand_id
1 'polypeptide(L)' 'DSMDAAVAVAKRKAEPGDVVLLSPGCASFDMFGSAEARGDAFAGAVRAQPAASPS' A
#
# COMPACT_ATOMS: atom_id res chain seq x y z
N ASP A 1 -2.90 -4.86 -11.68
CA ASP A 1 -2.52 -3.59 -11.02
C ASP A 1 -1.36 -3.80 -10.06
N SER A 2 -0.44 -2.84 -9.89
CA SER A 2 0.76 -2.97 -9.05
C SER A 2 0.59 -2.37 -7.65
N MET A 3 1.40 -2.82 -6.67
CA MET A 3 1.39 -2.32 -5.29
C MET A 3 1.60 -0.79 -5.22
N ASP A 4 2.55 -0.24 -5.98
CA ASP A 4 2.80 1.20 -6.03
C ASP A 4 1.58 2.01 -6.51
N ALA A 5 0.87 1.50 -7.52
CA ALA A 5 -0.32 2.14 -8.04
C ALA A 5 -1.45 2.13 -6.99
N ALA A 6 -1.62 1.02 -6.27
CA ALA A 6 -2.60 0.90 -5.19
C ALA A 6 -2.29 1.88 -4.04
N VAL A 7 -1.04 1.97 -3.60
CA VAL A 7 -0.60 2.90 -2.55
C VAL A 7 -0.76 4.35 -2.99
N ALA A 8 -0.42 4.68 -4.24
CA ALA A 8 -0.59 6.03 -4.78
C ALA A 8 -2.07 6.46 -4.82
N VAL A 9 -2.99 5.55 -5.19
CA VAL A 9 -4.43 5.81 -5.14
C VAL A 9 -4.90 6.00 -3.70
N ALA A 10 -4.49 5.12 -2.78
CA ALA A 10 -4.88 5.21 -1.38
C ALA A 10 -4.44 6.54 -0.76
N LYS A 11 -3.20 6.96 -1.00
CA LYS A 11 -2.68 8.24 -0.51
C LYS A 11 -3.46 9.45 -1.03
N ARG A 12 -3.89 9.44 -2.31
CA ARG A 12 -4.69 10.55 -2.86
C ARG A 12 -6.09 10.63 -2.26
N LYS A 13 -6.58 9.55 -1.66
CA LYS A 13 -7.92 9.47 -1.07
C LYS A 13 -7.93 9.65 0.45
N ALA A 14 -6.83 9.32 1.12
CA ALA A 14 -6.71 9.42 2.56
C ALA A 14 -6.48 10.86 3.01
N GLU A 15 -7.14 11.25 4.10
CA GLU A 15 -6.94 12.54 4.77
C GLU A 15 -6.07 12.38 6.04
N PRO A 16 -5.52 13.47 6.58
CA PRO A 16 -4.83 13.43 7.86
C PRO A 16 -5.73 12.83 8.96
N GLY A 17 -5.29 11.73 9.56
CA GLY A 17 -6.04 10.98 10.57
C GLY A 17 -6.63 9.67 10.07
N ASP A 18 -6.67 9.43 8.76
CA ASP A 18 -7.10 8.16 8.19
C ASP A 18 -6.05 7.05 8.35
N VAL A 19 -6.54 5.81 8.40
CA VAL A 19 -5.72 4.60 8.41
C VAL A 19 -5.94 3.83 7.13
N VAL A 20 -4.85 3.56 6.40
CA VAL A 20 -4.85 2.69 5.22
C VAL A 20 -4.31 1.31 5.61
N LEU A 21 -5.12 0.27 5.41
CA LEU A 21 -4.78 -1.12 5.73
C LEU A 21 -4.67 -1.96 4.45
N LEU A 22 -3.57 -2.70 4.31
CA LEU A 22 -3.46 -3.76 3.32
C LEU A 22 -4.18 -5.03 3.82
N SER A 23 -5.34 -5.36 3.23
CA SER A 23 -6.11 -6.58 3.53
C SER A 23 -6.37 -7.40 2.26
N PRO A 24 -5.48 -8.32 1.88
CA PRO A 24 -5.53 -9.06 0.61
C PRO A 24 -6.53 -10.23 0.60
N GLY A 25 -7.40 -10.37 1.61
CA GLY A 25 -8.35 -11.49 1.70
C GLY A 25 -7.66 -12.87 1.85
N CYS A 26 -8.43 -13.96 1.72
CA CYS A 26 -7.89 -15.33 1.73
C CYS A 26 -6.77 -15.43 0.68
N ALA A 27 -5.62 -15.97 1.12
CA ALA A 27 -4.42 -16.10 0.31
C ALA A 27 -4.65 -17.01 -0.90
N SER A 28 -5.23 -16.46 -1.96
CA SER A 28 -5.11 -16.99 -3.30
C SER A 28 -3.78 -16.49 -3.85
N PHE A 29 -2.87 -17.42 -4.05
CA PHE A 29 -1.55 -17.20 -4.61
C PHE A 29 -1.67 -16.57 -6.00
N ASP A 30 -1.44 -15.25 -6.14
CA ASP A 30 -1.51 -14.66 -7.49
C ASP A 30 -0.65 -13.43 -7.77
N MET A 31 0.42 -13.13 -7.00
CA MET A 31 1.43 -12.12 -7.42
C MET A 31 2.66 -12.01 -6.50
N PHE A 32 2.56 -12.46 -5.25
CA PHE A 32 3.65 -12.43 -4.27
C PHE A 32 3.84 -13.82 -3.66
N GLY A 33 5.08 -14.32 -3.65
CA GLY A 33 5.39 -15.68 -3.20
C GLY A 33 5.08 -15.96 -1.72
N SER A 34 4.99 -14.91 -0.89
CA SER A 34 4.67 -15.01 0.53
C SER A 34 3.94 -13.77 1.04
N ALA A 35 3.34 -13.88 2.23
CA ALA A 35 2.74 -12.74 2.92
C ALA A 35 3.79 -11.67 3.27
N GLU A 36 5.01 -12.08 3.66
CA GLU A 36 6.11 -11.15 3.95
C GLU A 36 6.49 -10.32 2.72
N ALA A 37 6.72 -10.96 1.58
CA ALA A 37 7.10 -10.26 0.34
C ALA A 37 6.09 -9.19 -0.08
N ARG A 38 4.80 -9.46 0.15
CA ARG A 38 3.72 -8.49 -0.11
C ARG A 38 3.73 -7.35 0.90
N GLY A 39 3.99 -7.65 2.17
CA GLY A 39 4.16 -6.64 3.22
C GLY A 39 5.35 -5.72 2.95
N ASP A 40 6.48 -6.29 2.53
CA ASP A 40 7.68 -5.54 2.17
C ASP A 40 7.44 -4.63 0.96
N ALA A 41 6.75 -5.14 -0.07
CA ALA A 41 6.36 -4.34 -1.23
C ALA A 41 5.44 -3.17 -0.84
N PHE A 42 4.45 -3.40 0.03
CA PHE A 42 3.58 -2.34 0.53
C PHE A 42 4.36 -1.29 1.34
N ALA A 43 5.20 -1.73 2.27
CA ALA A 43 6.01 -0.82 3.09
C ALA A 43 6.99 -0.01 2.23
N GLY A 44 7.60 -0.62 1.21
CA GLY A 44 8.43 0.06 0.22
C GLY A 44 7.67 1.13 -0.55
N ALA A 45 6.51 0.78 -1.10
CA ALA A 45 5.65 1.69 -1.83
C ALA A 45 5.16 2.87 -0.98
N VAL A 46 4.82 2.63 0.31
CA VAL A 46 4.43 3.70 1.25
C VAL A 46 5.58 4.64 1.52
N ARG A 47 6.80 4.13 1.74
CA ARG A 47 8.00 4.96 1.98
C ARG A 47 8.44 5.78 0.76
N ALA A 48 8.17 5.26 -0.44
CA ALA A 48 8.46 5.97 -1.69
C ALA A 48 7.50 7.15 -1.95
N GLN A 49 6.37 7.21 -1.24
CA GLN A 49 5.48 8.36 -1.36
C GLN A 49 6.13 9.61 -0.75
N PRO A 50 6.09 10.76 -1.42
CA PRO A 50 6.57 12.01 -0.83
C PRO A 50 5.80 12.30 0.47
N ALA A 51 6.42 12.96 1.45
CA ALA A 51 5.68 13.37 2.65
C ALA A 51 4.41 14.12 2.23
N ALA A 52 3.27 13.80 2.85
CA ALA A 52 2.03 14.51 2.58
C ALA A 52 2.30 16.00 2.87
N SER A 53 2.21 16.85 1.85
CA SER A 53 2.27 18.29 2.06
C SER A 53 1.10 18.66 2.97
N PRO A 54 1.34 19.33 4.10
CA PRO A 54 0.25 19.83 4.92
C PRO A 54 -0.49 20.89 4.10
N SER A 55 -1.77 20.65 3.82
CA SER A 55 -2.69 21.70 3.36
C SER A 55 -3.00 22.67 4.49
#